data_AF-A0A914HZN6-F1
#
_entry.id   AF-A0A914HZN6-F1
#
_cell.length_a   1.000
_cell.length_b   1.000
_cell.length_c   1.000
_cell.angle_alpha   90.00
_cell.angle_beta   90.00
_cell.angle_gamma   90.00
#
_symmetry.space_group_name_H-M   'P 1'
#
loop_
_entity.id
_entity.type
_entity.pdbx_description
1 polymer ?
#
loop_
_entity_poly.entity_id
_entity_poly.type
_entity_poly.pdbx_seq_one_letter_code
_entity_poly.pdbx_strand_id
1 'polypeptide(L)'
;MGQSVNAQLESNSDYHNPLMWLDTIFNWFGDGKEHSWALKVLHSFTRNVIGERREMRAREGMGTSGNGDERLAFLDLLLEMEQHGELKEQDIQNEVDTFMFEGHDTTSSAVVWALFMLGNHQSIQQRVFDEIQSVCGFDPLEERPIRRALS
;
A
#
# COMPACT_ATOMS: atom_id res chain seq x y z
N MET A 1 -14.17 -21.50 18.22
CA MET A 1 -13.02 -20.65 18.60
C MET A 1 -11.70 -21.42 18.79
N GLY A 2 -11.58 -22.68 18.35
CA GLY A 2 -10.36 -23.50 18.57
C GLY A 2 -9.67 -24.02 17.29
N GLN A 3 -10.12 -23.62 16.10
CA GLN A 3 -9.50 -24.05 14.83
C GLN A 3 -8.59 -22.96 14.21
N SER A 4 -8.83 -21.68 14.49
CA SER A 4 -8.00 -20.59 13.96
C SER A 4 -6.63 -20.50 14.62
N VAL A 5 -6.55 -20.80 15.92
CA VAL A 5 -5.29 -20.74 16.70
C VAL A 5 -4.32 -21.85 16.28
N ASN A 6 -4.82 -23.04 15.93
CA ASN A 6 -3.97 -24.15 15.50
C ASN A 6 -3.35 -23.92 14.12
N ALA A 7 -4.08 -23.31 13.17
CA ALA A 7 -3.53 -22.98 11.85
C ALA A 7 -2.35 -21.98 11.93
N GLN A 8 -2.40 -21.05 12.87
CA GLN A 8 -1.32 -20.08 13.12
C GLN A 8 -0.11 -20.69 13.84
N LEU A 9 -0.30 -21.78 14.59
CA LEU A 9 0.80 -22.51 15.23
C LEU A 9 1.49 -23.48 14.24
N GLU A 10 0.74 -24.08 13.32
CA GLU A 10 1.30 -24.90 12.23
C GLU A 10 2.08 -24.04 11.23
N SER A 11 1.54 -22.88 10.83
CA SER A 11 2.23 -21.92 9.97
C SER A 11 3.58 -21.44 10.54
N ASN A 12 3.69 -21.25 11.85
CA ASN A 12 4.93 -20.82 12.50
C ASN A 12 5.98 -21.93 12.67
N SER A 13 5.58 -23.20 12.56
CA SER A 13 6.50 -24.35 12.72
C SER A 13 7.36 -24.59 11.47
N ASP A 14 6.88 -24.22 10.29
CA ASP A 14 7.54 -24.56 9.02
C ASP A 14 8.79 -23.71 8.73
N TYR A 15 8.84 -22.47 9.23
CA TYR A 15 9.97 -21.54 8.97
C TYR A 15 11.21 -21.78 9.84
N HIS A 16 11.11 -22.59 10.89
CA HIS A 16 12.25 -22.99 11.73
C HIS A 16 12.91 -24.28 11.25
N ASN A 17 12.37 -24.94 10.22
CA ASN A 17 12.95 -26.14 9.63
C ASN A 17 14.00 -25.75 8.57
N PRO A 18 15.31 -26.06 8.77
CA PRO A 18 16.35 -25.72 7.80
C PRO A 18 16.13 -26.31 6.40
N LEU A 19 15.31 -27.37 6.29
CA LEU A 19 14.95 -27.96 5.01
C LEU A 19 14.11 -27.01 4.13
N MET A 20 13.31 -26.14 4.74
CA MET A 20 12.49 -25.16 4.02
C MET A 20 13.28 -23.95 3.49
N TRP A 21 14.58 -23.86 3.80
CA TRP A 21 15.47 -22.84 3.20
C TRP A 21 15.94 -23.23 1.80
N LEU A 22 15.81 -24.51 1.43
CA LEU A 22 16.12 -24.97 0.08
C LEU A 22 14.90 -24.74 -0.82
N ASP A 23 15.06 -23.92 -1.85
CA ASP A 23 14.00 -23.55 -2.80
C ASP A 23 13.26 -24.76 -3.36
N THR A 24 13.97 -25.86 -3.65
CA THR A 24 13.35 -27.06 -4.21
C THR A 24 12.39 -27.72 -3.23
N ILE A 25 12.77 -27.83 -1.96
CA ILE A 25 11.95 -28.41 -0.91
C ILE A 25 10.80 -27.47 -0.57
N PHE A 26 11.08 -26.17 -0.45
CA PHE A 26 10.08 -25.14 -0.19
C PHE A 26 9.00 -25.09 -1.28
N ASN A 27 9.38 -25.21 -2.55
CA ASN A 27 8.44 -25.20 -3.67
C ASN A 27 7.62 -26.50 -3.81
N TRP A 28 8.11 -27.62 -3.24
CA TRP A 28 7.45 -28.92 -3.33
C TRP A 28 6.57 -29.24 -2.13
N PHE A 29 7.06 -28.97 -0.92
CA PHE A 29 6.44 -29.38 0.34
C PHE A 29 6.00 -28.22 1.24
N GLY A 30 6.48 -27.00 0.97
CA GLY A 30 6.05 -25.79 1.69
C GLY A 30 5.13 -24.90 0.86
N ASP A 31 5.00 -23.64 1.28
CA ASP A 31 4.11 -22.66 0.66
C ASP A 31 4.73 -21.93 -0.55
N GLY A 32 5.76 -22.49 -1.19
CA GLY A 32 6.50 -21.80 -2.25
C GLY A 32 5.66 -21.41 -3.47
N LYS A 33 4.60 -22.18 -3.77
CA LYS A 33 3.63 -21.82 -4.83
C LYS A 33 2.81 -20.59 -4.46
N GLU A 34 2.33 -20.51 -3.22
CA GLU A 34 1.55 -19.39 -2.72
C GLU A 34 2.41 -18.13 -2.61
N HIS A 35 3.62 -18.27 -2.06
CA HIS A 35 4.62 -17.21 -2.01
C HIS A 35 4.97 -16.67 -3.40
N SER A 36 5.26 -17.55 -4.37
CA SER A 36 5.55 -17.13 -5.75
C SER A 36 4.35 -16.46 -6.42
N TRP A 37 3.13 -16.92 -6.15
CA TRP A 37 1.92 -16.27 -6.64
C TRP A 37 1.74 -14.87 -6.03
N ALA A 38 1.92 -14.72 -4.72
CA ALA A 38 1.83 -13.44 -4.03
C ALA A 38 2.86 -12.43 -4.56
N LEU A 39 4.12 -12.87 -4.73
CA LEU A 39 5.16 -12.05 -5.36
C LEU A 39 4.81 -11.65 -6.79
N LYS A 40 4.22 -12.55 -7.58
CA LYS A 40 3.76 -12.20 -8.94
C LYS A 40 2.70 -11.12 -8.91
N VAL A 41 1.73 -11.21 -8.00
CA VAL A 41 0.68 -10.19 -7.83
C VAL A 41 1.31 -8.86 -7.43
N LEU A 42 2.16 -8.86 -6.40
CA LEU A 42 2.87 -7.67 -5.91
C LEU A 42 3.64 -6.97 -7.03
N HIS A 43 4.55 -7.69 -7.69
CA HIS A 43 5.36 -7.13 -8.77
C HIS A 43 4.54 -6.75 -10.00
N SER A 44 3.40 -7.41 -10.26
CA SER A 44 2.53 -7.01 -11.37
C SER A 44 1.87 -5.67 -11.10
N PHE A 45 1.46 -5.41 -9.86
CA PHE A 45 0.87 -4.15 -9.46
C PHE A 45 1.89 -3.02 -9.54
N THR A 46 3.09 -3.20 -9.00
CA THR A 46 4.12 -2.14 -9.01
C THR A 46 4.61 -1.84 -10.42
N ARG A 47 4.80 -2.86 -11.27
CA ARG A 47 5.08 -2.64 -12.70
C ARG A 47 4.00 -1.86 -13.42
N ASN A 48 2.72 -2.13 -13.11
CA ASN A 48 1.61 -1.36 -13.70
C ASN A 48 1.68 0.10 -13.29
N VAL A 49 1.91 0.40 -12.01
CA VAL A 49 2.02 1.78 -11.51
C VAL A 49 3.20 2.53 -12.12
N ILE A 50 4.37 1.88 -12.22
CA ILE A 50 5.55 2.45 -12.90
C ILE A 50 5.24 2.72 -14.37
N GLY A 51 4.60 1.77 -15.06
CA GLY A 51 4.21 1.88 -16.47
C GLY A 51 3.22 3.03 -16.70
N GLU A 52 2.15 3.11 -15.91
CA GLU A 52 1.17 4.20 -15.97
C GLU A 52 1.83 5.56 -15.76
N ARG A 53 2.74 5.69 -14.78
CA ARG A 53 3.44 6.96 -14.54
C ARG A 53 4.36 7.34 -15.69
N ARG A 54 5.03 6.38 -16.31
CA ARG A 54 5.85 6.61 -17.52
C ARG A 54 4.99 7.11 -18.68
N GLU A 55 3.81 6.54 -18.88
CA GLU A 55 2.88 7.01 -19.91
C GLU A 55 2.39 8.43 -19.65
N MET A 56 2.05 8.75 -18.39
CA MET A 56 1.64 10.11 -18.01
C MET A 56 2.75 11.12 -18.34
N ARG A 57 3.99 10.83 -17.94
CA ARG A 57 5.16 11.67 -18.26
C ARG A 57 5.40 11.83 -19.75
N ALA A 58 5.23 10.76 -20.54
CA ALA A 58 5.37 10.83 -21.98
C ALA A 58 4.30 11.72 -22.64
N ARG A 59 3.07 11.71 -22.12
CA ARG A 59 1.93 12.50 -22.61
C ARG A 59 1.99 13.97 -22.19
N GLU A 60 2.50 14.25 -21.00
CA GLU A 60 2.73 15.61 -20.50
C GLU A 60 3.85 16.32 -21.29
N GLY A 61 4.58 15.58 -22.12
CA GLY A 61 5.78 16.04 -22.81
C GLY A 61 6.92 16.19 -21.81
N MET A 62 8.14 16.26 -22.32
CA MET A 62 9.30 16.70 -21.53
C MET A 62 9.17 18.21 -21.28
N GLY A 63 8.09 18.61 -20.62
CA GLY A 63 7.93 19.93 -20.05
C GLY A 63 9.06 20.06 -19.07
N THR A 64 9.98 20.95 -19.39
CA THR A 64 10.91 21.54 -18.43
C THR A 64 10.10 21.93 -17.20
N SER A 65 10.03 21.05 -16.20
CA SER A 65 9.55 21.45 -14.88
C SER A 65 10.49 22.54 -14.43
N GLY A 66 9.89 23.70 -14.25
CA GLY A 66 10.59 24.95 -14.09
C GLY A 66 11.55 24.87 -12.91
N ASN A 67 12.74 25.43 -13.12
CA ASN A 67 13.44 26.17 -12.09
C ASN A 67 13.68 25.42 -10.76
N GLY A 68 14.44 24.31 -10.76
CA GLY A 68 15.32 23.85 -9.66
C GLY A 68 14.75 23.66 -8.24
N ASP A 69 13.47 23.90 -7.98
CA ASP A 69 12.86 23.94 -6.63
C ASP A 69 11.47 23.28 -6.59
N GLU A 70 11.04 22.66 -7.71
CA GLU A 70 9.79 21.91 -7.76
C GLU A 70 10.01 20.53 -7.12
N ARG A 71 9.39 20.26 -5.98
CA ARG A 71 9.48 18.97 -5.30
C ARG A 71 8.80 17.90 -6.15
N LEU A 72 9.60 17.08 -6.82
CA LEU A 72 9.12 15.92 -7.56
C LEU A 72 8.45 14.94 -6.60
N ALA A 73 7.36 14.31 -7.06
CA ALA A 73 6.83 13.16 -6.35
C ALA A 73 7.89 12.04 -6.29
N PHE A 74 7.81 11.15 -5.30
CA PHE A 74 8.81 10.10 -5.10
C PHE A 74 9.14 9.29 -6.37
N LEU A 75 8.12 8.76 -7.04
CA LEU A 75 8.29 7.96 -8.26
C LEU A 75 8.86 8.81 -9.42
N ASP A 76 8.54 10.11 -9.43
CA ASP A 76 9.04 11.03 -10.43
C ASP A 76 10.56 11.27 -10.30
N LEU A 77 11.04 11.38 -9.06
CA LEU A 77 12.46 11.47 -8.77
C LEU A 77 13.21 10.21 -9.24
N LEU A 78 12.69 9.03 -8.92
CA LEU A 78 13.32 7.75 -9.33
C LEU A 78 13.42 7.61 -10.85
N LEU A 79 12.36 7.99 -11.57
CA LEU A 79 12.34 7.94 -13.03
C LEU A 79 13.28 8.97 -13.67
N GLU A 80 13.57 10.10 -13.02
CA GLU A 80 14.59 11.06 -13.48
C GLU A 80 16.01 10.52 -13.28
N MET A 81 16.29 9.95 -12.11
CA MET A 81 17.59 9.32 -11.82
C MET A 81 17.91 8.17 -12.80
N GLU A 82 16.90 7.42 -13.23
CA GLU A 82 17.03 6.43 -14.30
C GLU A 82 17.44 7.05 -15.65
N GLN A 83 16.84 8.18 -16.03
CA GLN A 83 17.19 8.89 -17.26
C GLN A 83 18.64 9.38 -17.25
N HIS A 84 19.15 9.74 -16.07
CA HIS A 84 20.56 10.10 -15.87
C HIS A 84 21.51 8.89 -15.78
N GLY A 85 20.97 7.66 -15.77
CA GLY A 85 21.74 6.42 -15.71
C GLY A 85 22.26 6.08 -14.30
N GLU A 86 21.71 6.72 -13.26
CA GLU A 86 22.10 6.49 -11.86
C GLU A 86 21.40 5.27 -11.25
N LEU A 87 20.18 4.97 -11.72
CA LEU A 87 19.39 3.82 -11.30
C LEU A 87 19.04 2.92 -12.49
N LYS A 88 18.92 1.61 -12.21
CA LYS A 88 18.35 0.66 -13.17
C LYS A 88 16.87 0.47 -12.88
N GLU A 89 16.13 -0.01 -13.88
CA GLU A 89 14.72 -0.41 -13.75
C GLU A 89 14.45 -1.27 -12.50
N GLN A 90 15.31 -2.26 -12.23
CA GLN A 90 15.14 -3.15 -11.10
C GLN A 90 15.26 -2.42 -9.76
N ASP A 91 16.14 -1.42 -9.68
CA ASP A 91 16.33 -0.63 -8.47
C ASP A 91 15.08 0.22 -8.21
N ILE A 92 14.50 0.83 -9.25
CA ILE A 92 13.22 1.56 -9.17
C ILE A 92 12.11 0.62 -8.69
N GLN A 93 12.01 -0.58 -9.26
CA GLN A 93 11.00 -1.55 -8.86
C GLN A 93 11.13 -1.92 -7.38
N ASN A 94 12.35 -2.16 -6.90
CA ASN A 94 12.60 -2.53 -5.51
C ASN A 94 12.23 -1.39 -4.53
N GLU A 95 12.55 -0.14 -4.88
CA GLU A 95 12.21 1.03 -4.06
C GLU A 95 10.69 1.26 -4.01
N VAL A 96 10.00 1.09 -5.16
CA VAL A 96 8.53 1.19 -5.22
C VAL A 96 7.85 0.07 -4.45
N ASP A 97 8.33 -1.17 -4.58
CA ASP A 97 7.83 -2.34 -3.83
C ASP A 97 7.93 -2.10 -2.32
N THR A 98 9.09 -1.61 -1.84
CA THR A 98 9.32 -1.29 -0.42
C THR A 98 8.39 -0.19 0.06
N PHE A 99 8.32 0.93 -0.66
CA PHE A 99 7.51 2.07 -0.27
C PHE A 99 6.02 1.72 -0.18
N MET A 100 5.51 0.93 -1.13
CA MET A 100 4.13 0.47 -1.12
C MET A 100 3.83 -0.46 0.05
N PHE A 101 4.74 -1.37 0.40
CA PHE A 101 4.54 -2.28 1.52
C PHE A 101 4.54 -1.54 2.86
N GLU A 102 5.57 -0.73 3.10
CA GLU A 102 5.74 -0.02 4.37
C GLU A 102 4.64 1.03 4.58
N GLY A 103 4.28 1.76 3.53
CA GLY A 103 3.28 2.83 3.59
C GLY A 103 1.85 2.31 3.73
N HIS A 104 1.52 1.18 3.11
CA HIS A 104 0.15 0.68 3.03
C HIS A 104 -0.31 0.00 4.33
N ASP A 105 0.40 -1.03 4.79
CA ASP A 105 -0.11 -1.91 5.84
C ASP A 105 -0.16 -1.21 7.21
N THR A 106 0.85 -0.38 7.48
CA THR A 106 0.95 0.41 8.72
C THR A 106 -0.12 1.49 8.78
N THR A 107 -0.27 2.29 7.72
CA THR A 107 -1.25 3.38 7.64
C THR A 107 -2.68 2.84 7.64
N SER A 108 -2.95 1.77 6.87
CA SER A 108 -4.27 1.14 6.83
C SER A 108 -4.68 0.64 8.22
N SER A 109 -3.77 -0.02 8.93
CA SER A 109 -4.02 -0.48 10.30
C SER A 109 -4.27 0.70 11.25
N ALA A 110 -3.48 1.77 11.14
CA ALA A 110 -3.66 2.97 11.96
C ALA A 110 -5.04 3.62 11.73
N VAL A 111 -5.46 3.76 10.47
CA VAL A 111 -6.78 4.30 10.11
C VAL A 111 -7.90 3.39 10.63
N VAL A 112 -7.79 2.08 10.45
CA VAL A 112 -8.78 1.12 10.96
C VAL A 112 -8.95 1.26 12.47
N TRP A 113 -7.84 1.32 13.22
CA TRP A 113 -7.89 1.50 14.67
C TRP A 113 -8.42 2.88 15.08
N ALA A 114 -8.04 3.94 14.37
CA ALA A 114 -8.55 5.28 14.62
C ALA A 114 -10.08 5.32 14.46
N LEU A 115 -10.60 4.78 13.35
CA LEU A 115 -12.04 4.70 13.08
C LEU A 115 -12.77 3.81 14.11
N PHE A 116 -12.18 2.67 14.46
CA PHE A 116 -12.72 1.80 15.51
C PHE A 116 -12.83 2.54 16.85
N MET A 117 -11.80 3.27 17.24
CA MET A 117 -11.79 4.03 18.49
C MET A 117 -12.80 5.18 18.47
N LEU A 118 -12.92 5.90 17.35
CA LEU A 118 -13.91 6.97 17.18
C LEU A 118 -15.34 6.43 17.28
N GLY A 119 -15.65 5.32 16.60
CA GLY A 119 -16.98 4.70 16.63
C GLY A 119 -17.39 4.19 18.01
N ASN A 120 -16.43 3.86 18.88
CA ASN A 120 -16.69 3.48 20.27
C ASN A 120 -16.78 4.67 21.24
N HIS A 121 -16.41 5.89 20.81
CA HIS A 121 -16.38 7.09 21.65
C HIS A 121 -17.08 8.27 20.97
N GLN A 122 -18.42 8.23 20.97
CA GLN A 122 -19.27 9.21 20.28
C GLN A 122 -18.96 10.67 20.62
N SER A 123 -18.62 10.97 21.87
CA SER A 123 -18.27 12.33 22.30
C SER A 123 -16.97 12.85 21.69
N ILE A 124 -16.00 11.96 21.47
CA ILE A 124 -14.72 12.29 20.82
C ILE A 124 -14.95 12.40 19.31
N GLN A 125 -15.72 11.49 18.72
CA GLN A 125 -16.10 11.55 17.31
C GLN A 125 -16.78 12.88 16.96
N GLN A 126 -17.73 13.35 17.78
CA GLN A 126 -18.40 14.62 17.53
C GLN A 126 -17.42 15.80 17.55
N ARG A 127 -16.48 15.82 18.50
CA ARG A 127 -15.46 16.88 18.57
C ARG A 127 -14.55 16.91 17.33
N VAL A 128 -14.13 15.75 16.85
CA VAL A 128 -13.32 15.63 15.63
C VAL A 128 -14.11 16.09 14.41
N PHE A 129 -15.40 15.74 14.33
CA PHE A 129 -16.28 16.19 13.26
C PHE A 129 -16.44 17.72 13.27
N ASP A 130 -16.70 18.32 14.43
CA ASP A 130 -16.84 19.78 14.57
C ASP A 130 -15.53 20.50 14.19
N GLU A 131 -14.37 19.93 14.54
CA GLU A 131 -13.06 20.45 14.14
C GLU A 131 -12.86 20.41 12.62
N ILE A 132 -13.10 19.26 11.99
CA ILE A 132 -13.02 19.10 10.52
C ILE A 132 -13.93 20.11 9.83
N GLN A 133 -15.16 20.26 10.32
CA GLN A 133 -16.12 21.21 9.79
C GLN A 133 -15.65 22.66 9.91
N SER A 134 -14.98 23.01 11.02
CA SER A 134 -14.45 24.37 11.23
C SER A 134 -13.29 24.72 10.30
N VAL A 135 -12.44 23.74 9.94
CA VAL A 135 -11.24 23.95 9.12
C VAL A 135 -11.56 23.84 7.63
N CYS A 136 -12.28 22.80 7.23
CA CYS A 136 -12.57 22.49 5.83
C CYS A 136 -13.81 23.23 5.30
N GLY A 137 -14.65 23.78 6.18
CA GLY A 137 -15.92 24.39 5.83
C GLY A 137 -17.03 23.37 5.52
N PHE A 138 -18.22 23.88 5.23
CA PHE A 138 -19.35 23.08 4.74
C PHE A 138 -19.22 22.90 3.23
N ASP A 139 -19.11 21.67 2.75
CA ASP A 139 -19.52 21.34 1.38
C ASP A 139 -20.95 20.79 1.44
N PRO A 140 -21.98 21.50 0.93
CA PRO A 140 -23.39 21.08 1.03
C PRO A 140 -23.73 19.80 0.25
N LEU A 141 -22.76 19.18 -0.43
CA LEU A 141 -22.98 18.01 -1.27
C LEU A 141 -22.60 16.72 -0.56
N GLU A 142 -23.39 16.30 0.44
CA GLU A 142 -23.74 14.89 0.71
C GLU A 142 -24.52 14.72 2.03
N GLU A 143 -25.71 15.33 2.12
CA GLU A 143 -26.79 14.68 2.87
C GLU A 143 -27.26 13.44 2.09
N ARG A 144 -26.42 12.40 1.99
CA ARG A 144 -26.92 11.08 1.63
C ARG A 144 -27.51 10.48 2.90
N PRO A 145 -28.84 10.29 3.00
CA PRO A 145 -29.39 9.55 4.12
C PRO A 145 -28.76 8.16 4.07
N ILE A 146 -28.01 7.80 5.12
CA ILE A 146 -27.57 6.43 5.35
C ILE A 146 -28.86 5.64 5.56
N ARG A 147 -29.44 5.13 4.46
CA ARG A 147 -30.59 4.22 4.54
C ARG A 147 -30.06 2.99 5.26
N ARG A 148 -30.39 2.89 6.55
CA ARG A 148 -30.42 1.62 7.28
C ARG A 148 -31.38 0.69 6.54
N ALA A 149 -30.88 -0.02 5.54
CA ALA A 149 -31.57 -1.12 4.92
C ALA A 149 -31.36 -2.37 5.78
N LEU A 150 -32.02 -2.43 6.94
CA LEU A 150 -32.28 -3.67 7.66
C LEU A 150 -33.57 -3.50 8.49
N SER A 151 -34.69 -3.92 7.88
CA SER A 151 -35.85 -4.49 8.56
C SER A 151 -35.97 -5.94 8.14
#